data_AF-A0A699TCY8-F1
#
_entry.id   AF-A0A699TCY8-F1
#
_cell.length_a   1.000
_cell.length_b   1.000
_cell.length_c   1.000
_cell.angle_alpha   90.00
_cell.angle_beta   90.00
_cell.angle_gamma   90.00
#
_symmetry.space_group_name_H-M   'P 1'
#
loop_
_entity.id
_entity.type
_entity.pdbx_description
1 polymer ?
#
loop_
_entity_poly.entity_id
_entity_poly.type
_entity_poly.pdbx_seq_one_letter_code
_entity_poly.pdbx_strand_id
1 'polypeptide(L)'
;CRVNHKRSHESIYAFSNIWANTKSVRQALHIRQGTVENFQFTNTSIAAVFGNSHSIYYTHDIFSSLAYHKQLLTKECDALIIK
;
A
#
# COMPACT_ATOMS: atom_id res chain seq x y z
N CYS A 1 -0.62 -35.02 3.82
CA CYS A 1 -1.56 -34.04 3.23
C CYS A 1 -0.81 -32.75 2.94
N ARG A 2 -0.44 -32.49 1.69
CA ARG A 2 0.24 -31.26 1.28
C ARG A 2 -0.85 -30.24 0.94
N VAL A 3 -1.11 -29.31 1.85
CA VAL A 3 -2.06 -28.22 1.57
C VAL A 3 -1.37 -27.29 0.56
N ASN A 4 -1.77 -27.40 -0.70
CA ASN A 4 -1.36 -26.49 -1.75
C ASN A 4 -2.08 -25.15 -1.50
N HIS A 5 -1.47 -24.30 -0.68
CA HIS A 5 -1.92 -22.92 -0.53
C HIS A 5 -1.55 -22.17 -1.81
N LYS A 6 -2.49 -22.10 -2.75
CA LYS A 6 -2.43 -21.07 -3.81
C LYS A 6 -2.34 -19.72 -3.10
N ARG A 7 -1.17 -19.08 -3.09
CA ARG A 7 -1.03 -17.66 -2.70
C ARG A 7 -1.83 -16.84 -3.72
N SER A 8 -3.09 -16.57 -3.42
CA SER A 8 -3.86 -15.55 -4.12
C SER A 8 -3.50 -14.18 -3.54
N HIS A 9 -3.61 -13.10 -4.31
CA HIS A 9 -3.35 -11.74 -3.80
C HIS A 9 -4.24 -11.41 -2.58
N GLU A 10 -5.45 -11.96 -2.54
CA GLU A 10 -6.37 -11.87 -1.42
C GLU A 10 -5.79 -12.47 -0.12
N SER A 11 -5.03 -13.56 -0.23
CA SER A 11 -4.37 -14.16 0.95
C SER A 11 -3.33 -13.22 1.56
N ILE A 12 -2.59 -12.47 0.75
CA ILE A 12 -1.60 -11.49 1.23
C ILE A 12 -2.29 -10.38 2.03
N TYR A 13 -3.38 -9.82 1.51
CA TYR A 13 -4.12 -8.76 2.22
C TYR A 13 -4.67 -9.24 3.56
N ALA A 14 -5.25 -10.44 3.59
CA ALA A 14 -5.78 -11.02 4.82
C ALA A 14 -4.67 -11.27 5.86
N PHE A 15 -3.58 -11.92 5.46
CA PHE A 15 -2.47 -12.21 6.37
C PHE A 15 -1.74 -10.95 6.84
N SER A 16 -1.53 -9.97 5.96
CA SER A 16 -0.93 -8.68 6.34
C SER A 16 -1.80 -7.94 7.35
N ASN A 17 -3.13 -7.90 7.16
CA ASN A 17 -4.04 -7.27 8.12
C ASN A 17 -4.01 -7.97 9.49
N ILE A 18 -4.01 -9.31 9.53
CA ILE A 18 -3.94 -10.06 10.79
C ILE A 18 -2.61 -9.80 11.50
N TRP A 19 -1.50 -9.93 10.76
CA TRP A 19 -0.16 -9.74 11.32
C TRP A 19 0.03 -8.32 11.86
N ALA A 20 -0.29 -7.29 11.07
CA ALA A 20 -0.09 -5.90 11.45
C ALA A 20 -0.99 -5.45 12.63
N ASN A 21 -2.14 -6.10 12.83
CA ASN A 21 -3.03 -5.83 13.95
C ASN A 21 -2.73 -6.66 15.21
N THR A 22 -1.81 -7.62 15.13
CA THR A 22 -1.41 -8.42 16.29
C THR A 22 -0.74 -7.54 17.35
N LYS A 23 -1.20 -7.61 18.62
CA LYS A 23 -0.76 -6.72 19.70
C LYS A 23 0.77 -6.68 19.87
N SER A 24 1.43 -7.84 19.84
CA SER A 24 2.88 -7.93 19.97
C SER A 24 3.62 -7.27 18.81
N VAL A 25 3.11 -7.41 17.57
CA VAL A 25 3.65 -6.74 16.39
C VAL A 25 3.50 -5.23 16.52
N ARG A 26 2.33 -4.75 16.93
CA ARG A 26 2.09 -3.32 17.15
C ARG A 26 2.99 -2.71 18.23
N GLN A 27 3.24 -3.46 19.31
CA GLN A 27 4.18 -3.07 20.35
C GLN A 27 5.62 -3.01 19.83
N ALA A 28 6.05 -4.02 19.06
CA ALA A 28 7.39 -4.06 18.46
C ALA A 28 7.63 -2.94 17.43
N LEU A 29 6.58 -2.52 16.71
CA LEU A 29 6.60 -1.37 15.81
C LEU A 29 6.40 -0.02 16.52
N HIS A 30 6.37 0.01 17.86
CA HIS A 30 6.16 1.20 18.68
C HIS A 30 4.86 1.96 18.37
N ILE A 31 3.81 1.25 17.93
CA ILE A 31 2.49 1.83 17.74
C ILE A 31 1.84 2.00 19.11
N ARG A 32 1.72 3.25 19.57
CA ARG A 32 1.10 3.58 20.85
C ARG A 32 -0.35 3.11 20.89
N GLN A 33 -0.73 2.44 21.99
CA GLN A 33 -2.12 2.04 22.20
C GLN A 33 -3.02 3.28 22.30
N GLY A 34 -4.13 3.28 21.57
CA GLY A 34 -5.10 4.37 21.56
C GLY A 34 -4.81 5.51 20.56
N THR A 35 -3.70 5.47 19.82
CA THR A 35 -3.45 6.48 18.74
C THR A 35 -3.99 6.05 17.39
N VAL A 36 -3.81 4.77 17.03
CA VAL A 36 -4.33 4.17 15.81
C VAL A 36 -5.21 3.01 16.20
N GLU A 37 -6.43 2.94 15.68
CA GLU A 37 -7.37 1.87 16.04
C GLU A 37 -6.94 0.54 15.43
N ASN A 38 -6.89 0.45 14.11
CA ASN A 38 -6.46 -0.73 13.36
C ASN A 38 -5.60 -0.35 12.15
N PHE A 39 -4.71 -1.26 11.78
CA PHE A 39 -4.08 -1.26 10.47
C PHE A 39 -5.10 -1.74 9.43
N GLN A 40 -5.17 -1.02 8.32
CA GLN A 40 -5.89 -1.44 7.12
C GLN A 40 -4.90 -1.40 5.96
N PHE A 41 -4.78 -2.51 5.23
CA PHE A 41 -3.93 -2.59 4.05
C PHE A 41 -4.28 -1.50 3.02
N THR A 42 -5.58 -1.18 2.93
CA THR A 42 -6.11 -0.12 2.08
C THR A 42 -7.11 0.72 2.87
N ASN A 43 -6.88 2.03 2.93
CA ASN A 43 -7.80 2.96 3.57
C ASN A 43 -8.86 3.41 2.54
N THR A 44 -10.06 2.84 2.64
CA THR A 44 -11.18 3.13 1.72
C THR A 44 -11.85 4.47 1.99
N SER A 45 -11.72 5.01 3.20
CA SER A 45 -12.27 6.34 3.56
C SER A 45 -11.59 7.48 2.80
N ILE A 46 -10.35 7.28 2.32
CA ILE A 46 -9.65 8.26 1.48
C ILE A 46 -10.42 8.53 0.18
N ALA A 47 -10.98 7.50 -0.46
CA ALA A 47 -11.80 7.70 -1.66
C ALA A 47 -13.06 8.53 -1.38
N ALA A 48 -13.66 8.37 -0.19
CA ALA A 48 -14.82 9.16 0.21
C ALA A 48 -14.47 10.64 0.40
N VAL A 49 -13.27 10.95 0.91
CA VAL A 49 -12.80 12.34 1.08
C VAL A 49 -12.61 13.05 -0.25
N PHE A 50 -12.14 12.35 -1.28
CA PHE A 50 -11.84 12.95 -2.59
C PHE A 50 -13.00 12.94 -3.58
N GLY A 51 -14.20 12.47 -3.18
CA GLY A 51 -15.41 12.47 -4.02
C GLY A 51 -15.26 11.69 -5.33
N ASN A 52 -14.24 10.83 -5.41
CA ASN A 52 -13.78 10.12 -6.60
C ASN A 52 -13.67 8.63 -6.24
N SER A 53 -14.49 7.80 -6.88
CA SER A 53 -14.51 6.35 -6.70
C SER A 53 -13.43 5.58 -7.48
N HIS A 54 -12.69 6.25 -8.37
CA HIS A 54 -11.77 5.64 -9.33
C HIS A 54 -10.34 5.46 -8.79
N SER A 55 -9.92 6.17 -7.74
CA SER A 55 -8.59 5.97 -7.15
C SER A 55 -8.57 6.31 -5.65
N ILE A 56 -8.47 5.27 -4.83
CA ILE A 56 -8.18 5.35 -3.39
C ILE A 56 -6.75 5.87 -3.09
N TYR A 57 -5.89 6.00 -4.10
CA TYR A 57 -4.46 6.28 -3.93
C TYR A 57 -4.03 7.66 -4.43
N TYR A 58 -4.72 8.22 -5.44
CA TYR A 58 -4.33 9.47 -6.09
C TYR A 58 -5.56 10.34 -6.35
N THR A 59 -5.45 11.64 -6.10
CA THR A 59 -6.55 12.60 -6.32
C THR A 59 -6.89 12.78 -7.80
N HIS A 60 -5.91 12.56 -8.68
CA HIS A 60 -6.04 12.70 -10.12
C HIS A 60 -5.25 11.61 -10.84
N ASP A 61 -5.72 11.23 -12.02
CA ASP A 61 -5.00 10.32 -12.90
C ASP A 61 -3.81 11.02 -13.55
N ILE A 62 -2.62 10.40 -13.45
CA ILE A 62 -1.45 10.82 -14.18
C ILE A 62 -1.41 10.04 -15.49
N PHE A 63 -1.85 10.67 -16.58
CA PHE A 63 -1.89 10.05 -17.91
C PHE A 63 -0.51 9.59 -18.40
N SER A 64 0.57 10.26 -17.99
CA SER A 64 1.94 9.85 -18.31
C SER A 64 2.93 10.36 -17.28
N SER A 65 3.77 9.47 -16.75
CA SER A 65 4.91 9.82 -15.90
C SER A 65 6.20 10.11 -16.70
N LEU A 66 6.15 10.06 -18.04
CA LEU A 66 7.36 10.13 -18.90
C LEU A 66 8.17 11.41 -18.70
N ALA A 67 7.50 12.55 -18.56
CA ALA A 67 8.17 13.84 -18.33
C ALA A 67 8.98 13.83 -17.02
N TYR A 68 8.44 13.23 -15.96
CA TYR A 68 9.11 13.11 -14.66
C TYR A 68 10.31 12.16 -14.73
N HIS A 69 10.17 11.02 -15.41
CA HIS A 69 11.29 10.11 -15.62
C HIS A 69 12.44 10.79 -16.39
N LYS A 70 12.14 11.60 -17.43
CA LYS A 70 13.16 12.38 -18.15
C LYS A 70 13.90 13.35 -17.22
N GLN A 71 13.19 14.04 -16.32
CA GLN A 71 13.82 14.95 -15.36
C GLN A 71 14.73 14.21 -14.38
N LEU A 72 14.33 13.04 -13.89
CA LEU A 72 15.16 12.24 -12.96
C LEU A 72 16.46 11.78 -13.61
N LEU A 73 16.45 11.45 -14.90
CA LEU A 73 17.65 11.08 -15.65
C LEU A 73 18.64 12.26 -15.80
N THR A 74 18.17 13.51 -15.73
CA THR A 74 19.07 14.69 -15.75
C THR A 74 19.83 14.88 -14.43
N LYS A 75 19.47 14.13 -13.39
CA LYS A 75 20.06 14.21 -12.04
C LYS A 75 21.05 13.07 -11.76
N GLU A 76 21.56 12.41 -12.80
CA GLU A 76 22.45 11.24 -12.68
C GLU A 76 21.82 10.11 -11.83
N CYS A 77 20.49 9.99 -11.85
CA CYS A 77 19.78 8.92 -11.15
C CYS A 77 19.52 7.74 -12.10
N ASP A 78 19.73 6.52 -11.61
CA ASP A 78 19.34 5.30 -12.32
C ASP A 78 17.85 5.00 -12.10
N ALA A 79 17.15 4.70 -13.19
CA ALA A 79 15.75 4.31 -13.15
C ALA A 79 15.59 2.81 -13.44
N LEU A 80 15.05 2.06 -12.48
CA LEU A 80 14.68 0.66 -12.64
C LEU A 80 13.18 0.54 -12.91
N ILE A 81 12.80 0.06 -14.09
CA ILE A 81 11.42 -0.25 -14.45
C ILE A 81 11.29 -1.77 -14.57
N ILE A 82 10.56 -2.38 -13.65
CA ILE A 82 10.31 -3.83 -13.63
C ILE A 82 8.87 -4.09 -14.09
N LYS A 83 8.69 -5.10 -14.94
CA LYS A 83 7.40 -5.60 -15.41
C LYS A 83 6.87 -6.72 -14.52
#